data_AF-A0A562QF38-F1
#
_entry.id   AF-A0A562QF38-F1
#
_cell.length_a   1.000
_cell.length_b   1.000
_cell.length_c   1.000
_cell.angle_alpha   90.00
_cell.angle_beta   90.00
_cell.angle_gamma   90.00
#
_symmetry.space_group_name_H-M   'P 1'
#
loop_
_entity.id
_entity.type
_entity.pdbx_description
1 polymer ?
#
loop_
_entity_poly.entity_id
_entity_poly.type
_entity_poly.pdbx_seq_one_letter_code
_entity_poly.pdbx_strand_id
1 'polypeptide(L)'
;MNEHSNIVPLRQPDEIDDPLTNILRSGARQLLAQAVEMEAEAFLAAMKGLKLPDGRDRLVRHGHGPVRTIQTGIGAVEVARVKIRDRAVTSDGERIRFT
;
A
#
# COMPACT_ATOMS: atom_id res chain seq x y z
N MET A 1 34.35 -15.89 -34.16
CA MET A 1 34.55 -14.44 -34.34
C MET A 1 33.80 -13.78 -33.20
N ASN A 2 34.50 -13.44 -32.11
CA ASN A 2 33.88 -12.88 -30.91
C ASN A 2 33.81 -11.36 -31.09
N GLU A 3 32.62 -10.84 -31.36
CA GLU A 3 32.38 -9.39 -31.38
C GLU A 3 32.27 -8.87 -29.95
N HIS A 4 33.36 -8.29 -29.46
CA HIS A 4 33.35 -7.50 -28.24
C HIS A 4 32.84 -6.09 -28.59
N SER A 5 31.53 -5.87 -28.45
CA SER A 5 30.94 -4.54 -28.61
C SER A 5 31.21 -3.68 -27.37
N ASN A 6 31.92 -2.56 -27.56
CA ASN A 6 32.15 -1.53 -26.54
C ASN A 6 31.01 -0.49 -26.48
N ILE A 7 29.89 -0.75 -27.17
CA ILE A 7 28.77 0.17 -27.22
C ILE A 7 27.92 -0.05 -25.97
N VAL A 8 28.03 0.87 -25.02
CA VAL A 8 27.16 0.94 -23.84
C VAL A 8 26.12 2.03 -24.09
N PRO A 9 24.81 1.77 -23.95
CA PRO A 9 23.77 2.79 -24.11
C PRO A 9 23.98 3.91 -23.09
N LEU A 10 23.85 5.16 -23.56
CA LEU A 10 23.93 6.33 -22.69
C LEU A 10 22.71 6.35 -21.77
N ARG A 11 22.91 6.06 -20.47
CA ARG A 11 21.83 6.10 -19.48
C ARG A 11 21.29 7.51 -19.35
N GLN A 12 19.96 7.66 -19.40
CA GLN A 12 19.34 8.94 -19.07
C GLN A 12 19.56 9.24 -17.59
N PRO A 13 19.90 10.48 -17.21
CA PRO A 13 20.17 10.83 -15.81
C PRO A 13 19.01 10.48 -14.86
N ASP A 14 17.78 10.47 -15.36
CA ASP A 14 16.56 10.18 -14.60
C ASP A 14 16.19 8.68 -14.58
N GLU A 15 16.88 7.85 -15.38
CA GLU A 15 16.61 6.42 -15.52
C GLU A 15 17.61 5.62 -14.68
N ILE A 16 17.22 5.35 -13.43
CA ILE A 16 17.94 4.41 -12.56
C ILE A 16 17.55 2.99 -12.99
N ASP A 17 18.22 2.49 -14.03
CA ASP A 17 18.17 1.09 -14.43
C ASP A 17 19.40 0.34 -13.91
N ASP A 18 19.39 0.09 -12.59
CA ASP A 18 20.34 -0.83 -11.97
C ASP A 18 19.62 -1.96 -11.21
N PRO A 19 20.09 -3.22 -11.33
CA PRO A 19 19.43 -4.38 -10.73
C PRO A 19 19.26 -4.31 -9.20
N LEU A 20 20.20 -3.67 -8.49
CA LEU A 20 20.16 -3.59 -7.03
C LEU A 20 19.06 -2.63 -6.57
N THR A 21 18.93 -1.47 -7.20
CA THR A 21 17.83 -0.54 -6.93
C THR A 21 16.48 -1.18 -7.23
N ASN A 22 16.37 -1.97 -8.31
CA ASN A 22 15.14 -2.70 -8.61
C ASN A 22 14.76 -3.71 -7.52
N ILE A 23 15.73 -4.48 -7.02
CA ILE A 23 15.53 -5.41 -5.89
C ILE A 23 15.10 -4.65 -4.64
N LEU A 24 15.81 -3.56 -4.30
CA LEU A 24 15.50 -2.75 -3.13
C LEU A 24 14.12 -2.10 -3.22
N ARG A 25 13.72 -1.60 -4.40
CA ARG A 25 12.39 -1.03 -4.65
C ARG A 25 11.30 -2.09 -4.52
N SER A 26 11.55 -3.30 -5.01
CA SER A 26 10.63 -4.43 -4.84
C SER A 26 10.48 -4.83 -3.37
N GLY A 27 11.58 -4.91 -2.63
CA GLY A 27 11.56 -5.19 -1.19
C GLY A 27 10.82 -4.10 -0.41
N ALA A 28 11.09 -2.83 -0.71
CA ALA A 28 10.39 -1.70 -0.11
C ALA A 28 8.89 -1.75 -0.38
N ARG A 29 8.47 -2.08 -1.61
CA ARG A 29 7.06 -2.28 -1.97
C ARG A 29 6.40 -3.35 -1.10
N GLN A 30 7.07 -4.50 -0.93
CA GLN A 30 6.55 -5.61 -0.13
C GLN A 30 6.42 -5.24 1.35
N LEU A 31 7.44 -4.58 1.91
CA LEU A 31 7.43 -4.13 3.30
C LEU A 31 6.32 -3.11 3.56
N LEU A 32 6.14 -2.15 2.66
CA LEU A 32 5.07 -1.16 2.77
C LEU A 32 3.68 -1.80 2.64
N ALA A 33 3.51 -2.75 1.72
CA ALA A 33 2.26 -3.49 1.61
C ALA A 33 1.96 -4.25 2.90
N GLN A 34 2.93 -4.97 3.46
CA GLN A 34 2.77 -5.68 4.73
C GLN A 34 2.44 -4.73 5.88
N ALA A 35 3.13 -3.59 5.98
CA ALA A 35 2.87 -2.59 7.02
C ALA A 35 1.43 -2.08 6.97
N VAL A 36 0.95 -1.68 5.78
CA VAL A 36 -0.43 -1.21 5.59
C VAL A 36 -1.46 -2.30 5.93
N GLU A 37 -1.17 -3.56 5.60
CA GLU A 37 -2.03 -4.70 5.95
C GLU A 37 -2.13 -4.90 7.46
N MET A 38 -0.98 -4.90 8.16
CA MET A 38 -0.93 -5.03 9.61
C MET A 38 -1.65 -3.86 10.31
N GLU A 39 -1.48 -2.63 9.82
CA GLU A 39 -2.15 -1.46 10.35
C GLU A 39 -3.68 -1.58 10.23
N ALA A 40 -4.16 -2.03 9.07
CA ALA A 40 -5.57 -2.24 8.82
C ALA A 40 -6.17 -3.35 9.70
N GLU A 41 -5.43 -4.44 9.90
CA GLU A 41 -5.83 -5.53 10.79
C GLU A 41 -5.88 -5.07 12.24
N ALA A 42 -4.86 -4.35 12.72
CA ALA A 42 -4.83 -3.79 14.06
C ALA A 42 -6.02 -2.85 14.31
N PHE A 43 -6.34 -1.99 13.34
CA PHE A 43 -7.49 -1.10 13.43
C PHE A 43 -8.83 -1.87 13.48
N LEU A 44 -9.02 -2.89 12.64
CA LEU A 44 -10.22 -3.73 12.70
C LEU A 44 -10.34 -4.48 14.03
N ALA A 45 -9.22 -4.99 14.56
CA ALA A 45 -9.18 -5.66 15.85
C ALA A 45 -9.57 -4.71 16.99
N ALA A 46 -9.05 -3.49 17.00
CA ALA A 46 -9.40 -2.46 17.98
C ALA A 46 -10.90 -2.09 17.94
N MET A 47 -11.51 -2.13 16.76
CA MET A 47 -12.93 -1.79 16.55
C MET A 47 -13.89 -2.99 16.67
N LYS A 48 -13.40 -4.19 16.98
CA LYS A 48 -14.19 -5.44 17.02
C LYS A 48 -15.37 -5.40 18.01
N GLY A 49 -15.28 -4.58 19.05
CA GLY A 49 -16.36 -4.36 20.01
C GLY A 49 -17.55 -3.56 19.44
N LEU A 50 -17.35 -2.82 18.35
CA LEU A 50 -18.40 -2.02 17.72
C LEU A 50 -19.24 -2.90 16.80
N LYS A 51 -20.48 -3.14 17.22
CA LYS A 51 -21.47 -3.93 16.48
C LYS A 51 -22.61 -3.06 15.97
N LEU A 52 -23.20 -3.46 14.86
CA LEU A 52 -24.48 -2.97 14.39
C LEU A 52 -25.62 -3.55 15.25
N PRO A 53 -26.84 -2.99 15.18
CA PRO A 53 -28.01 -3.53 15.88
C PRO A 53 -28.33 -5.00 15.55
N ASP A 54 -27.92 -5.47 14.36
CA ASP A 54 -28.07 -6.86 13.91
C ASP A 54 -26.94 -7.79 14.40
N GLY A 55 -26.04 -7.30 15.26
CA GLY A 55 -24.93 -8.05 15.85
C GLY A 55 -23.69 -8.20 14.97
N ARG A 56 -23.70 -7.69 13.73
CA ARG A 56 -22.55 -7.76 12.81
C ARG A 56 -21.53 -6.66 13.11
N ASP A 57 -20.27 -6.84 12.70
CA ASP A 57 -19.22 -5.82 12.90
C ASP A 57 -19.58 -4.48 12.26
N ARG A 58 -19.36 -3.36 12.93
CA ARG A 58 -19.60 -2.06 12.30
C ARG A 58 -18.60 -1.80 11.16
N LEU A 59 -17.33 -2.13 11.38
CA LEU A 59 -16.27 -1.95 10.39
C LEU A 59 -15.88 -3.28 9.75
N VAL A 60 -15.71 -3.28 8.43
CA VAL A 60 -15.28 -4.46 7.67
C VAL A 60 -14.24 -4.11 6.63
N ARG A 61 -13.37 -5.08 6.34
CA ARG A 61 -12.47 -5.01 5.19
C ARG A 61 -13.26 -4.98 3.89
N HIS A 62 -12.87 -4.11 2.97
CA HIS A 62 -13.56 -3.86 1.70
C HIS A 62 -12.58 -3.80 0.51
N GLY A 63 -11.62 -4.74 0.51
CA GLY A 63 -10.59 -4.87 -0.52
C GLY A 63 -9.55 -3.76 -0.48
N HIS A 64 -9.03 -3.38 -1.65
CA HIS A 64 -8.00 -2.36 -1.80
C HIS A 64 -8.47 -1.18 -2.64
N GLY A 65 -7.86 -0.02 -2.40
CA GLY A 65 -8.00 1.15 -3.25
C GLY A 65 -7.13 1.06 -4.51
N PRO A 66 -7.19 2.08 -5.38
CA PRO A 66 -6.28 2.18 -6.50
C PRO A 66 -4.83 2.26 -5.99
N VAL A 67 -3.93 1.61 -6.72
CA VAL A 67 -2.49 1.71 -6.50
C VAL A 67 -2.06 3.17 -6.68
N ARG A 68 -1.18 3.65 -5.81
CA ARG A 68 -0.59 4.98 -5.89
C ARG A 68 0.92 4.89 -5.80
N THR A 69 1.59 5.70 -6.60
CA THR A 69 3.03 5.89 -6.50
C THR A 69 3.33 6.91 -5.41
N ILE A 70 4.14 6.53 -4.44
CA ILE A 70 4.63 7.41 -3.39
C ILE A 70 6.13 7.63 -3.55
N GLN A 71 6.59 8.84 -3.26
CA GLN A 71 8.00 9.17 -3.25
C GLN A 71 8.65 8.68 -1.96
N THR A 72 9.71 7.90 -2.05
CA THR A 72 10.52 7.42 -0.92
C THR A 72 11.99 7.79 -1.12
N GLY A 73 12.84 7.49 -0.13
CA GLY A 73 14.29 7.68 -0.25
C GLY A 73 14.94 6.82 -1.36
N ILE A 74 14.33 5.70 -1.74
CA ILE A 74 14.79 4.83 -2.84
C ILE A 74 14.08 5.11 -4.17
N GLY A 75 13.41 6.27 -4.26
CA GLY A 75 12.62 6.69 -5.41
C GLY A 75 11.14 6.35 -5.28
N ALA A 76 10.46 6.36 -6.42
CA ALA A 76 9.04 6.06 -6.54
C ALA A 76 8.73 4.58 -6.21
N VAL A 77 7.77 4.35 -5.31
CA VAL A 77 7.29 3.02 -4.94
C VAL A 77 5.76 2.98 -5.04
N GLU A 78 5.23 1.95 -5.67
CA GLU A 78 3.79 1.77 -5.80
C GLU A 78 3.20 1.06 -4.58
N VAL A 79 2.12 1.59 -4.02
CA VAL A 79 1.45 1.03 -2.84
C VAL A 79 -0.07 1.05 -3.05
N ALA A 80 -0.76 -0.03 -2.68
CA ALA A 80 -2.21 -0.09 -2.62
C ALA A 80 -2.67 0.03 -1.17
N ARG A 81 -3.58 0.98 -0.88
CA ARG A 81 -4.17 1.10 0.46
C ARG A 81 -5.22 0.02 0.70
N VAL A 82 -5.31 -0.50 1.91
CA VAL A 82 -6.46 -1.32 2.34
C VAL A 82 -7.68 -0.42 2.52
N LYS A 83 -8.84 -0.88 2.05
CA LYS A 83 -10.12 -0.19 2.26
C LYS A 83 -10.85 -0.83 3.43
N ILE A 84 -11.28 0.01 4.35
CA ILE A 84 -12.17 -0.37 5.45
C ILE A 84 -13.47 0.41 5.26
N ARG A 85 -14.60 -0.30 5.40
CA ARG A 85 -15.94 0.25 5.26
C ARG A 85 -16.59 0.31 6.64
N ASP A 86 -16.99 1.51 7.04
CA ASP A 86 -17.95 1.72 8.13
C ASP A 86 -19.37 1.45 7.60
N ARG A 87 -20.10 0.55 8.25
CA ARG A 87 -21.46 0.14 7.87
C ARG A 87 -22.55 0.88 8.64
N ALA A 88 -22.22 1.78 9.56
CA ALA A 88 -23.23 2.53 10.31
C ALA A 88 -24.08 3.41 9.39
N VAL A 89 -25.39 3.43 9.64
CA VAL A 89 -26.33 4.32 8.95
C VAL A 89 -26.08 5.74 9.45
N THR A 90 -25.73 6.63 8.53
CA THR A 90 -25.34 8.01 8.81
C THR A 90 -26.59 8.87 8.94
N SER A 91 -27.39 8.68 9.99
CA SER A 91 -28.43 9.67 10.35
C SER A 91 -27.92 10.63 11.42
N ASP A 92 -27.20 10.14 12.46
CA ASP A 92 -26.70 10.99 13.57
C ASP A 92 -25.33 10.57 14.15
N GLY A 93 -24.58 9.68 13.48
CA GLY A 93 -23.33 9.10 14.01
C GLY A 93 -22.06 9.71 13.42
N GLU A 94 -21.06 10.00 14.27
CA GLU A 94 -19.72 10.39 13.85
C GLU A 94 -19.05 9.25 13.07
N ARG A 95 -18.45 9.60 11.92
CA ARG A 95 -17.70 8.64 11.09
C ARG A 95 -16.41 8.29 11.80
N ILE A 96 -16.18 6.99 12.01
CA ILE A 96 -14.92 6.52 12.58
C ILE A 96 -13.83 6.69 11.52
N ARG A 97 -12.78 7.42 11.89
CA ARG A 97 -11.61 7.65 11.05
C ARG A 97 -10.45 6.79 11.54
N PHE A 98 -9.54 6.52 10.61
CA PHE A 98 -8.24 5.97 10.94
C PHE A 98 -7.44 7.05 11.69
N THR A 99 -6.83 6.70 12.82
CA THR A 99 -6.03 7.58 13.68
C THR A 99 -4.66 6.99 13.88
#